data_AF-A8E0E8-F1
#
_entry.id   AF-A8E0E8-F1
#
_cell.length_a   1.000
_cell.length_b   1.000
_cell.length_c   1.000
_cell.angle_alpha   90.00
_cell.angle_beta   90.00
_cell.angle_gamma   90.00
#
_symmetry.space_group_name_H-M   'P 1'
#
loop_
_entity.id
_entity.type
_entity.pdbx_description
1 polymer ?
#
loop_
_entity_poly.entity_id
_entity_poly.type
_entity_poly.pdbx_seq_one_letter_code
_entity_poly.pdbx_strand_id
1 'polypeptide(L)' 'MLKKKKTEVYALGQHISMSADKARRVIDQIRGRSYEETLIILELMPYRACYPIFKLVYSAAANAS' A
#
# COMPACT_ATOMS: atom_id res chain seq x y z
N MET A 1 3.34 9.10 30.10
CA MET A 1 3.66 8.75 28.70
C MET A 1 2.62 9.39 27.78
N LEU A 2 2.99 10.45 27.08
CA LEU A 2 2.12 11.07 26.07
C LEU A 2 1.98 10.10 24.88
N LYS A 3 0.81 9.48 24.71
CA LYS A 3 0.46 8.81 23.45
C LYS A 3 0.41 9.89 22.37
N LYS A 4 1.48 10.04 21.58
CA LYS A 4 1.40 10.78 20.32
C LYS A 4 0.26 10.14 19.51
N LYS A 5 -0.83 10.89 19.25
CA LYS A 5 -1.79 10.50 18.23
C LYS A 5 -1.00 10.39 16.94
N LYS A 6 -0.84 9.17 16.41
CA LYS A 6 -0.34 8.99 15.05
C LYS A 6 -1.38 9.61 14.15
N THR A 7 -0.98 10.59 13.35
CA THR A 7 -1.82 11.06 12.25
C THR A 7 -1.87 9.92 11.25
N GLU A 8 -2.96 9.18 11.27
CA GLU A 8 -3.21 8.09 10.36
C GLU A 8 -4.01 8.64 9.18
N VAL A 9 -3.53 8.36 7.98
CA VAL A 9 -4.24 8.62 6.74
C VAL A 9 -4.56 7.30 6.07
N TYR A 10 -5.57 7.31 5.22
CA TYR A 10 -5.97 6.12 4.48
C TYR A 10 -6.38 6.49 3.06
N ALA A 11 -6.37 5.49 2.18
CA ALA A 11 -6.97 5.54 0.86
C ALA A 11 -7.75 4.23 0.64
N LEU A 12 -8.84 4.30 -0.12
CA LEU A 12 -9.71 3.16 -0.40
C LEU A 12 -9.85 2.96 -1.91
N GLY A 13 -9.57 1.75 -2.38
CA GLY A 13 -9.79 1.33 -3.77
C GLY A 13 -10.86 0.24 -3.80
N GLN A 14 -11.96 0.52 -4.49
CA GLN A 14 -13.08 -0.41 -4.63
C GLN A 14 -13.14 -1.00 -6.05
N HIS A 15 -13.80 -2.15 -6.19
CA HIS A 15 -14.04 -2.82 -7.48
C HIS A 15 -12.77 -3.16 -8.28
N ILE A 16 -11.68 -3.51 -7.60
CA ILE A 16 -10.45 -3.97 -8.23
C ILE A 16 -10.64 -5.40 -8.75
N SER A 17 -10.52 -5.61 -10.06
CA SER A 17 -10.70 -6.92 -10.70
C SER A 17 -9.51 -7.85 -10.45
N MET A 18 -9.46 -8.45 -9.26
CA MET A 18 -8.53 -9.53 -8.89
C MET A 18 -9.02 -10.31 -7.68
N SER A 19 -8.51 -11.54 -7.49
CA SER A 19 -8.82 -12.29 -6.26
C SER A 19 -8.10 -11.71 -5.06
N ALA A 20 -8.71 -11.87 -3.89
CA ALA A 20 -8.14 -11.43 -2.62
C ALA A 20 -6.77 -12.06 -2.36
N ASP A 21 -6.57 -13.34 -2.67
CA ASP A 21 -5.30 -14.04 -2.40
C ASP A 21 -4.14 -13.51 -3.25
N LYS A 22 -4.41 -13.09 -4.49
CA LYS A 22 -3.40 -12.43 -5.34
C LYS A 22 -2.98 -11.08 -4.77
N ALA A 23 -3.93 -10.32 -4.21
CA ALA A 23 -3.63 -9.07 -3.54
C ALA A 23 -2.87 -9.28 -2.22
N ARG A 24 -3.33 -10.22 -1.37
CA ARG A 24 -2.71 -10.54 -0.07
C ARG A 24 -1.23 -10.87 -0.21
N ARG A 25 -0.84 -11.64 -1.23
CA ARG A 25 0.57 -11.96 -1.51
C ARG A 25 1.46 -10.71 -1.57
N VAL A 26 0.97 -9.61 -2.14
CA VAL A 26 1.72 -8.35 -2.22
C VAL A 26 1.58 -7.55 -0.93
N ILE A 27 0.36 -7.46 -0.37
CA ILE A 27 0.08 -6.71 0.87
C ILE A 27 0.92 -7.21 2.05
N ASP A 28 1.08 -8.54 2.18
CA ASP A 28 1.85 -9.12 3.27
C ASP A 28 3.36 -8.82 3.17
N GLN A 29 3.87 -8.48 1.98
CA GLN A 29 5.29 -8.11 1.78
C GLN A 29 5.57 -6.66 2.15
N ILE A 30 4.58 -5.77 1.95
CA ILE A 30 4.73 -4.33 2.18
C ILE A 30 4.24 -3.88 3.58
N ARG A 31 3.54 -4.76 4.31
CA ARG A 31 3.02 -4.43 5.65
C ARG A 31 4.17 -4.09 6.61
N GLY A 32 4.10 -2.90 7.20
CA GLY A 32 5.10 -2.43 8.17
C GLY A 32 6.42 -1.94 7.57
N ARG A 33 6.53 -1.88 6.23
CA ARG A 33 7.66 -1.28 5.51
C ARG A 33 7.55 0.25 5.52
N SER A 34 8.68 0.92 5.27
CA SER A 34 8.65 2.37 5.00
C SER A 34 7.96 2.64 3.65
N TYR A 35 7.56 3.88 3.41
CA TYR A 35 6.97 4.29 2.14
C TYR A 35 7.95 4.06 0.97
N GLU A 36 9.20 4.46 1.12
CA GLU A 36 10.25 4.30 0.10
C GLU A 36 10.51 2.82 -0.22
N GLU A 37 10.65 1.97 0.81
CA GLU A 37 10.81 0.52 0.63
C GLU A 37 9.60 -0.09 -0.10
N THR A 38 8.39 0.36 0.25
CA THR A 38 7.15 -0.11 -0.38
C THR A 38 7.14 0.20 -1.87
N LEU A 39 7.55 1.40 -2.28
CA LEU A 39 7.62 1.76 -3.71
C LEU A 39 8.59 0.85 -4.47
N ILE A 40 9.79 0.64 -3.93
CA ILE A 40 10.80 -0.23 -4.54
C ILE A 40 10.28 -1.67 -4.68
N ILE A 41 9.68 -2.22 -3.62
CA ILE A 41 9.12 -3.58 -3.65
C ILE A 41 8.04 -3.71 -4.73
N LEU A 42 7.12 -2.73 -4.80
CA LEU A 42 6.01 -2.76 -5.76
C LEU A 42 6.47 -2.59 -7.21
N GLU A 43 7.53 -1.80 -7.46
CA GLU A 43 8.09 -1.60 -8.80
C GLU A 43 8.81 -2.85 -9.33
N LEU A 44 9.46 -3.63 -8.45
CA LEU A 44 10.30 -4.76 -8.86
C LEU A 44 9.58 -6.11 -8.83
N MET A 45 8.44 -6.22 -8.14
CA MET A 45 7.72 -7.49 -8.02
C MET A 45 7.00 -7.90 -9.32
N PRO A 46 7.09 -9.19 -9.74
CA PRO A 46 6.51 -9.67 -10.99
C PRO A 46 4.99 -9.99 -10.87
N TYR A 47 4.25 -9.25 -10.04
CA TYR A 47 2.82 -9.48 -9.83
C TYR A 47 2.00 -8.34 -10.42
N ARG A 48 0.98 -8.67 -11.23
CA ARG A 48 0.01 -7.68 -11.73
C ARG A 48 -0.72 -6.94 -10.60
N ALA A 49 -0.83 -7.54 -9.42
CA ALA A 49 -1.42 -6.93 -8.24
C ALA A 49 -0.65 -5.69 -7.75
N CYS A 50 0.65 -5.57 -8.07
CA CYS A 50 1.46 -4.44 -7.67
C CYS A 50 0.94 -3.12 -8.23
N TYR A 51 0.48 -3.07 -9.48
CA TYR A 51 0.05 -1.83 -10.12
C TYR A 51 -1.12 -1.12 -9.40
N PRO A 52 -2.27 -1.76 -9.14
CA PRO A 52 -3.35 -1.10 -8.40
C PRO A 52 -2.99 -0.80 -6.93
N ILE A 53 -2.15 -1.63 -6.29
CA ILE A 53 -1.69 -1.38 -4.92
C ILE A 53 -0.76 -0.16 -4.88
N PHE A 54 0.15 -0.03 -5.86
CA PHE A 54 1.05 1.11 -6.02
C PHE A 54 0.27 2.42 -6.15
N LYS A 55 -0.76 2.46 -7.02
CA LYS A 55 -1.62 3.63 -7.16
C LYS A 55 -2.31 4.02 -5.84
N LEU A 56 -2.72 3.03 -5.05
CA LEU A 56 -3.40 3.24 -3.78
C LEU A 56 -2.46 3.75 -2.69
N VAL A 57 -1.24 3.22 -2.61
CA VAL A 57 -0.17 3.69 -1.72
C VAL A 57 0.21 5.13 -2.07
N TYR A 58 0.39 5.43 -3.36
CA TYR A 58 0.67 6.78 -3.82
C TYR A 58 -0.45 7.76 -3.47
N SER A 59 -1.72 7.36 -3.63
CA SER A 59 -2.87 8.18 -3.21
C SER A 59 -2.92 8.41 -1.71
N ALA A 60 -2.61 7.40 -0.89
CA ALA A 60 -2.58 7.56 0.56
C ALA A 60 -1.47 8.54 1.00
N ALA A 61 -0.32 8.52 0.32
CA ALA A 61 0.76 9.48 0.56
C ALA A 61 0.34 10.91 0.17
N ALA A 62 -0.37 11.08 -0.95
CA ALA A 62 -0.93 12.38 -1.35
C ALA A 62 -2.01 12.89 -0.37
N ASN A 63 -2.72 12.01 0.33
CA ASN A 63 -3.65 12.41 1.40
C ASN A 63 -2.93 12.82 2.70
N ALA A 64 -1.65 12.44 2.85
CA ALA A 64 -0.82 12.76 4.02
C ALA A 64 -0.12 14.12 3.92
N SER A 65 0.00 14.66 2.70
CA SER A 65 0.67 15.94 2.42
C SER A 65 -0.19 17.14 2.73
#